data_AF-A0A0A0HPJ4-F1
#
_entry.id   AF-A0A0A0HPJ4-F1
#
_cell.length_a   1.000
_cell.length_b   1.000
_cell.length_c   1.000
_cell.angle_alpha   90.00
_cell.angle_beta   90.00
_cell.angle_gamma   90.00
#
_symmetry.space_group_name_H-M   'P 1'
#
loop_
_entity.id
_entity.type
_entity.pdbx_description
1 polymer ?
#
loop_
_entity_poly.entity_id
_entity_poly.type
_entity_poly.pdbx_seq_one_letter_code
_entity_poly.pdbx_strand_id
1 'polypeptide(L)'
;MKQWVMLGAVLALAGCGGGDGYRGNNGAIPMASGPINSACMQSDRKARSRALCGCIQAVANDTLSSAQQRRAVRFYRDPQAAQDIRQSKRPGDERFWDAYSAYAQRAEQVCR
;
A
#
# COMPACT_ATOMS: atom_id res chain seq x y z
N MET A 1 -27.77 -66.30 -13.34
CA MET A 1 -27.74 -66.96 -12.02
C MET A 1 -26.36 -66.75 -11.40
N LYS A 2 -26.33 -66.48 -10.09
CA LYS A 2 -25.14 -66.38 -9.20
C LYS A 2 -24.23 -65.17 -9.44
N GLN A 3 -24.31 -64.08 -8.69
CA GLN A 3 -23.98 -63.84 -7.27
C GLN A 3 -22.47 -63.94 -6.95
N TRP A 4 -21.74 -62.83 -6.80
CA TRP A 4 -21.53 -61.92 -5.65
C TRP A 4 -20.12 -62.15 -5.05
N VAL A 5 -19.61 -61.17 -4.27
CA VAL A 5 -18.47 -61.22 -3.33
C VAL A 5 -17.10 -60.87 -3.97
N MET A 6 -16.21 -60.02 -3.45
CA MET A 6 -16.14 -59.06 -2.33
C MET A 6 -14.80 -58.30 -2.48
N LEU A 7 -14.72 -57.12 -1.85
CA LEU A 7 -13.58 -56.51 -1.13
C LEU A 7 -12.16 -56.37 -1.73
N GLY A 8 -11.65 -55.13 -1.62
CA GLY A 8 -10.25 -54.80 -1.30
C GLY A 8 -9.63 -53.80 -2.29
N ALA A 9 -8.89 -52.75 -1.93
CA ALA A 9 -8.47 -52.22 -0.64
C ALA A 9 -8.00 -50.76 -0.86
N VAL A 10 -8.33 -49.91 0.11
CA VAL A 10 -7.68 -48.67 0.59
C VAL A 10 -6.58 -48.02 -0.28
N LEU A 11 -6.82 -46.76 -0.66
CA LEU A 11 -5.75 -45.74 -0.71
C LEU A 11 -6.22 -44.50 0.04
N ALA A 12 -5.64 -44.33 1.22
CA ALA A 12 -5.85 -43.18 2.10
C ALA A 12 -5.09 -41.96 1.56
N LEU A 13 -5.83 -40.91 1.21
CA LEU A 13 -5.27 -39.56 1.11
C LEU A 13 -5.60 -38.81 2.39
N ALA A 14 -4.88 -39.15 3.47
CA ALA A 14 -4.76 -38.29 4.63
C ALA A 14 -3.77 -37.16 4.27
N GLY A 15 -4.28 -36.13 3.57
CA GLY A 15 -3.56 -34.88 3.40
C GLY A 15 -3.46 -34.16 4.74
N CYS A 16 -2.32 -34.27 5.40
CA CYS A 16 -1.94 -33.39 6.50
C CYS A 16 -1.45 -32.07 5.88
N GLY A 17 -2.25 -31.02 6.05
CA GLY A 17 -1.93 -29.66 5.61
C GLY A 17 -2.72 -28.67 6.43
N GLY A 18 -2.50 -28.69 7.74
CA GLY A 18 -2.93 -27.62 8.62
C GLY A 18 -2.05 -26.38 8.43
N GLY A 19 -2.66 -25.21 8.63
CA GLY A 19 -2.02 -23.90 8.51
C GLY A 19 -2.24 -23.33 7.11
N ASP A 20 -3.04 -22.30 6.88
CA ASP A 20 -3.51 -21.26 7.77
C ASP A 20 -4.93 -20.92 7.37
N GLY A 21 -5.81 -20.85 8.36
CA GLY A 21 -6.97 -20.00 8.22
C GLY A 21 -6.46 -18.58 8.06
N TYR A 22 -6.18 -18.14 6.82
CA TYR A 22 -6.17 -16.73 6.47
C TYR A 22 -7.62 -16.26 6.47
N ARG A 23 -8.18 -16.29 7.68
CA ARG A 23 -9.46 -15.74 8.07
C ARG A 23 -9.19 -14.25 8.21
N GLY A 24 -9.34 -13.55 7.09
CA GLY A 24 -9.06 -12.14 7.00
C GLY A 24 -9.69 -11.50 5.77
N ASN A 25 -10.94 -11.83 5.45
CA ASN A 25 -11.78 -10.89 4.72
C ASN A 25 -12.13 -9.74 5.68
N ASN A 26 -11.17 -8.85 5.87
CA ASN A 26 -11.30 -7.58 6.57
C ASN A 26 -10.81 -6.51 5.60
N GLY A 27 -11.43 -5.33 5.57
CA GLY A 27 -10.94 -4.17 4.83
C GLY A 27 -9.56 -3.75 5.33
N ALA A 28 -8.53 -4.49 4.95
CA ALA A 28 -7.16 -4.28 5.35
C ALA A 28 -6.67 -3.00 4.66
N ILE A 29 -6.28 -2.03 5.47
CA ILE A 29 -5.63 -0.82 4.96
C ILE A 29 -4.40 -1.28 4.17
N PRO A 30 -4.22 -0.83 2.90
CA PRO A 30 -3.09 -1.24 2.08
C PRO A 30 -1.79 -0.82 2.77
N MET A 31 -0.73 -1.61 2.66
CA MET A 31 0.52 -1.35 3.38
C MET A 31 1.72 -1.62 2.49
N ALA A 32 2.66 -0.67 2.45
CA ALA A 32 3.93 -0.83 1.75
C ALA A 32 5.08 -0.10 2.45
N SER A 33 6.30 -0.54 2.16
CA SER A 33 7.54 0.16 2.52
C SER A 33 8.11 0.90 1.31
N GLY A 34 8.83 1.98 1.55
CA GLY A 34 9.42 2.77 0.48
C GLY A 34 9.89 4.15 0.93
N PRO A 35 10.21 5.04 -0.02
CA PRO A 35 10.80 6.34 0.27
C PRO A 35 9.83 7.29 1.02
N ILE A 36 8.54 7.29 0.67
CA ILE A 36 7.50 8.06 1.38
C ILE A 36 7.25 7.48 2.78
N ASN A 37 7.20 6.16 2.94
CA ASN A 37 7.10 5.51 4.25
C ASN A 37 8.23 5.97 5.16
N SER A 38 9.46 5.90 4.65
CA SER A 38 10.67 6.26 5.40
C SER A 38 10.67 7.73 5.78
N ALA A 39 10.33 8.63 4.85
CA ALA A 39 10.25 10.07 5.10
C ALA A 39 9.13 10.42 6.09
N CYS A 40 7.96 9.78 5.95
CA CYS A 40 6.87 9.90 6.89
C CYS A 40 7.31 9.49 8.29
N MET A 41 7.96 8.33 8.43
CA MET A 41 8.49 7.79 9.69
C MET A 41 9.59 8.65 10.33
N GLN A 42 10.29 9.47 9.55
CA GLN A 42 11.31 10.41 10.04
C GLN A 42 10.75 11.80 10.35
N SER A 43 9.52 12.11 9.94
CA SER A 43 8.95 13.44 10.16
C SER A 43 8.55 13.69 11.61
N ASP A 44 8.61 14.95 12.03
CA ASP A 44 8.19 15.41 13.36
C ASP A 44 6.65 15.49 13.51
N ARG A 45 5.89 14.98 12.54
CA ARG A 45 4.42 15.05 12.55
C ARG A 45 3.85 14.11 13.62
N LYS A 46 3.05 14.65 14.54
CA LYS A 46 2.44 13.89 15.65
C LYS A 46 1.57 12.70 15.22
N ALA A 47 0.88 12.82 14.08
CA ALA A 47 -0.02 11.77 13.57
C ALA A 47 0.72 10.56 12.95
N ARG A 48 2.05 10.60 12.89
CA ARG A 48 2.88 9.55 12.29
C ARG A 48 2.73 8.22 13.02
N SER A 49 2.40 7.18 12.27
CA SER A 49 2.36 5.80 12.77
C SER A 49 2.83 4.83 11.68
N ARG A 50 3.24 3.61 12.07
CA ARG A 50 3.63 2.57 11.11
C ARG A 50 2.50 2.29 10.12
N ALA A 51 1.26 2.21 10.61
CA ALA A 51 0.05 2.00 9.82
C ALA A 51 -0.18 3.14 8.81
N LEU A 52 -0.22 4.39 9.28
CA LEU A 52 -0.43 5.54 8.40
C LEU A 52 0.67 5.66 7.33
N CYS A 53 1.94 5.62 7.76
CA CYS A 53 3.07 5.76 6.83
C CYS A 53 3.15 4.59 5.83
N GLY A 54 2.71 3.39 6.22
CA GLY A 54 2.58 2.25 5.32
C GLY A 54 1.48 2.42 4.28
N CYS A 55 0.32 2.93 4.72
CA CYS A 55 -0.81 3.17 3.84
C CYS A 55 -0.54 4.24 2.79
N ILE A 56 -0.05 5.41 3.21
CA ILE A 56 0.25 6.48 2.25
C ILE A 56 1.35 6.07 1.28
N GLN A 57 2.29 5.19 1.67
CA GLN A 57 3.27 4.63 0.73
C GLN A 57 2.63 3.67 -0.27
N ALA A 58 1.68 2.85 0.14
CA ALA A 58 0.97 1.97 -0.78
C ALA A 58 0.17 2.80 -1.80
N VAL A 59 -0.57 3.80 -1.34
CA VAL A 59 -1.28 4.73 -2.23
C VAL A 59 -0.30 5.49 -3.14
N ALA A 60 0.88 5.88 -2.65
CA ALA A 60 1.90 6.52 -3.47
C ALA A 60 2.45 5.58 -4.56
N ASN A 61 2.55 4.27 -4.32
CA ASN A 61 2.97 3.32 -5.35
C ASN A 61 1.93 3.19 -6.47
N ASP A 62 0.65 3.35 -6.15
CA ASP A 62 -0.44 3.26 -7.12
C ASP A 62 -0.64 4.55 -7.92
N THR A 63 -0.26 5.70 -7.35
CA THR A 63 -0.62 7.04 -7.89
C THR A 63 0.57 7.89 -8.34
N LEU A 64 1.77 7.64 -7.81
CA LEU A 64 2.98 8.41 -8.11
C LEU A 64 4.06 7.52 -8.73
N SER A 65 4.66 8.01 -9.81
CA SER A 65 5.89 7.42 -10.33
C SER A 65 7.04 7.54 -9.32
N SER A 66 8.06 6.68 -9.45
CA SER A 66 9.24 6.71 -8.58
C SER A 66 9.95 8.08 -8.56
N ALA A 67 9.94 8.81 -9.68
CA ALA A 67 10.49 10.16 -9.75
C ALA A 67 9.67 11.17 -8.94
N GLN A 68 8.34 11.08 -9.03
CA GLN A 68 7.42 11.93 -8.27
C GLN A 68 7.49 11.60 -6.77
N GLN A 69 7.61 10.32 -6.38
CA GLN A 69 7.83 9.94 -4.99
C GLN A 69 9.11 10.56 -4.41
N ARG A 70 10.24 10.50 -5.13
CA ARG A 70 11.49 11.14 -4.70
C ARG A 70 11.35 12.66 -4.53
N ARG A 71 10.56 13.30 -5.40
CA ARG A 71 10.26 14.73 -5.28
C ARG A 71 9.38 15.02 -4.06
N ALA A 72 8.32 14.24 -3.86
CA ALA A 72 7.41 14.36 -2.72
C ALA A 72 8.11 14.11 -1.36
N VAL A 73 9.11 13.22 -1.31
CA VAL A 73 9.93 13.03 -0.09
C VAL A 73 10.54 14.35 0.40
N ARG A 74 10.93 15.25 -0.50
CA ARG A 74 11.52 16.54 -0.13
C ARG A 74 10.57 17.40 0.71
N PHE A 75 9.25 17.26 0.51
CA PHE A 75 8.22 18.01 1.24
C PHE A 75 8.14 17.66 2.72
N TYR A 76 8.64 16.49 3.12
CA TYR A 76 8.69 16.13 4.53
C TYR A 76 9.75 16.93 5.29
N ARG A 77 10.86 17.27 4.64
CA ARG A 77 11.96 18.06 5.23
C ARG A 77 11.81 19.56 4.95
N ASP A 78 11.27 19.91 3.80
CA ASP A 78 11.08 21.29 3.35
C ASP A 78 9.63 21.49 2.90
N PRO A 79 8.73 21.87 3.83
CA PRO A 79 7.35 22.18 3.50
C PRO A 79 7.19 23.36 2.53
N GLN A 80 8.16 24.29 2.48
CA GLN A 80 8.11 25.44 1.58
C GLN A 80 8.21 25.01 0.11
N ALA A 81 8.99 23.97 -0.20
CA ALA A 81 9.06 23.42 -1.56
C ALA A 81 7.69 23.01 -2.13
N ALA A 82 6.74 22.59 -1.29
CA ALA A 82 5.38 22.29 -1.73
C ALA A 82 4.62 23.57 -2.13
N GLN A 83 4.81 24.66 -1.37
CA GLN A 83 4.20 25.96 -1.68
C GLN A 83 4.79 26.58 -2.94
N ASP A 84 6.10 26.45 -3.15
CA ASP A 84 6.77 26.95 -4.35
C ASP A 84 6.26 26.23 -5.60
N ILE A 85 6.08 24.91 -5.52
CA ILE A 85 5.57 24.10 -6.62
C ILE A 85 4.11 24.43 -6.93
N ARG A 86 3.28 24.58 -5.90
CA ARG A 86 1.86 24.94 -6.06
C ARG A 86 1.68 26.29 -6.76
N GLN A 87 2.61 27.22 -6.58
CA GLN A 87 2.57 28.56 -7.18
C GLN A 87 3.38 28.67 -8.48
N SER A 88 4.11 27.63 -8.85
CA SER A 88 4.94 27.61 -10.05
C SER A 88 4.07 27.56 -11.30
N LYS A 89 4.46 28.35 -12.32
CA LYS A 89 3.85 28.32 -13.67
C LYS A 89 4.57 27.38 -14.63
N ARG A 90 5.48 26.54 -14.12
CA ARG A 90 6.24 25.60 -14.95
C ARG A 90 5.36 24.39 -15.25
N PRO A 91 5.20 23.97 -16.52
CA PRO A 91 4.34 22.82 -16.86
C PRO A 91 4.75 21.50 -16.20
N GLY A 92 6.04 21.33 -15.85
CA GLY A 92 6.50 20.15 -15.09
C GLY A 92 6.13 20.19 -13.61
N ASP A 93 5.96 21.38 -13.04
CA ASP A 93 5.56 21.56 -11.64
C ASP A 93 4.06 21.39 -11.50
N GLU A 94 3.29 21.99 -12.41
CA GLU A 94 1.84 21.82 -12.52
C GLU A 94 1.46 20.33 -12.63
N ARG A 95 2.04 19.60 -13.59
CA ARG A 95 1.78 18.16 -13.76
C ARG A 95 2.13 17.34 -12.51
N PHE A 96 3.21 17.70 -11.82
CA PHE A 96 3.57 17.02 -10.57
C PHE A 96 2.60 17.39 -9.45
N TRP A 97 2.19 18.65 -9.35
CA TRP A 97 1.24 19.13 -8.35
C TRP A 97 -0.12 18.47 -8.51
N ASP A 98 -0.60 18.29 -9.74
CA ASP A 98 -1.85 17.58 -10.03
C ASP A 98 -1.78 16.11 -9.55
N ALA A 99 -0.71 15.40 -9.91
CA ALA A 99 -0.49 14.03 -9.47
C ALA A 99 -0.35 13.91 -7.94
N TYR A 100 0.40 14.83 -7.32
CA TYR A 100 0.59 14.86 -5.86
C TYR A 100 -0.73 15.17 -5.14
N SER A 101 -1.56 16.08 -5.68
CA SER A 101 -2.87 16.41 -5.12
C SER A 101 -3.83 15.23 -5.22
N ALA A 102 -3.86 14.53 -6.35
CA ALA A 102 -4.65 13.32 -6.52
C ALA A 102 -4.22 12.21 -5.56
N TYR A 103 -2.91 12.01 -5.39
CA TYR A 103 -2.33 11.12 -4.38
C TYR A 103 -2.82 11.49 -2.97
N ALA A 104 -2.74 12.76 -2.58
CA ALA A 104 -3.13 13.22 -1.25
C ALA A 104 -4.63 12.98 -0.98
N GLN A 105 -5.50 13.33 -1.94
CA GLN A 105 -6.94 13.07 -1.85
C GLN A 105 -7.24 11.58 -1.71
N ARG A 106 -6.58 10.72 -2.50
CA ARG A 106 -6.75 9.28 -2.40
C ARG A 106 -6.27 8.75 -1.06
N ALA A 107 -5.13 9.21 -0.57
CA ALA A 107 -4.58 8.82 0.73
C ALA A 107 -5.53 9.20 1.87
N GLU A 108 -6.16 10.38 1.82
CA GLU A 108 -7.15 10.78 2.83
C GLU A 108 -8.41 9.91 2.84
N GLN A 109 -8.83 9.38 1.70
CA GLN A 109 -9.99 8.49 1.61
C GLN A 109 -9.69 7.08 2.13
N VAL A 110 -8.44 6.63 2.01
CA VAL A 110 -8.05 5.24 2.29
C VAL A 110 -7.40 5.06 3.66
N CYS A 111 -6.61 6.03 4.11
CA CYS A 111 -5.66 5.88 5.21
C CYS A 111 -6.12 6.53 6.52
N ARG A 112 -7.40 6.87 6.66
CA ARG A 112 -7.97 7.46 7.88
C ARG A 112 -8.40 6.40 8.89
#